data_AF-A0A855IXH3-F1
#
_entry.id   AF-A0A855IXH3-F1
#
_cell.length_a   1.000
_cell.length_b   1.000
_cell.length_c   1.000
_cell.angle_alpha   90.00
_cell.angle_beta   90.00
_cell.angle_gamma   90.00
#
_symmetry.space_group_name_H-M   'P 1'
#
loop_
_entity.id
_entity.type
_entity.pdbx_description
1 polymer ?
#
loop_
_entity_poly.entity_id
_entity_poly.type
_entity_poly.pdbx_seq_one_letter_code
_entity_poly.pdbx_strand_id
1 'polypeptide(L)'
;MGYRYIGSKSKILDVVLDKINNLCEKGDTVADLMCGTATVSKELRKHGYKVIANDLMTYSYHHAVTSLKFSQEPTFSKSKGYIKEKLHLDSEKSSYDLILKALSLAEPEKGYFWNEFSSEGNPKNTDRPRNYYSPQNAQKIDGIRSELKKLKEESLLTQYEYSLLNHDLIMCTNDIANIAGTYGHYMAKLSGRAKDELKLYKTELMLKDDVDNHTVLQGYAEENAKLISADLCYIDPPYMKRQYAANYHILETIARGDNPEAIGVSGLRPWRDQYSNFCTKTKIRDSFRRIFSDMDCNRFLISYSEDGLLSVDDFKELLTPFGDVYIDEFHHKRFKSNDSKLKNNLTEYLILLERS
;
A
#
# COMPACT_ATOMS: atom_id res chain seq x y z
N MET A 1 -12.11 9.10 3.53
CA MET A 1 -10.85 9.79 3.16
C MET A 1 -10.24 9.08 1.97
N GLY A 2 -9.59 9.80 1.05
CA GLY A 2 -8.96 9.21 -0.14
C GLY A 2 -7.44 9.07 0.06
N TYR A 3 -6.92 7.86 -0.07
CA TYR A 3 -5.50 7.58 0.01
C TYR A 3 -4.80 8.04 -1.29
N ARG A 4 -3.83 8.97 -1.16
CA ARG A 4 -3.05 9.47 -2.31
C ARG A 4 -2.03 8.43 -2.76
N TYR A 5 -2.44 7.58 -3.70
CA TYR A 5 -1.64 6.48 -4.27
C TYR A 5 -1.68 6.50 -5.79
N ILE A 6 -0.52 6.38 -6.44
CA ILE A 6 -0.43 6.25 -7.89
C ILE A 6 -1.16 4.96 -8.26
N GLY A 7 -1.99 5.04 -9.29
CA GLY A 7 -2.70 3.88 -9.80
C GLY A 7 -3.87 3.42 -8.92
N SER A 8 -4.37 4.24 -7.97
CA SER A 8 -5.57 3.91 -7.19
C SER A 8 -6.71 3.47 -8.13
N LYS A 9 -7.12 2.21 -8.04
CA LYS A 9 -8.02 1.55 -9.00
C LYS A 9 -9.49 1.94 -8.88
N SER A 10 -9.84 2.95 -8.09
CA SER A 10 -11.22 3.39 -7.89
C SER A 10 -11.98 3.71 -9.19
N LYS A 11 -11.28 4.06 -10.28
CA LYS A 11 -11.90 4.34 -11.58
C LYS A 11 -12.20 3.12 -12.43
N ILE A 12 -11.47 2.02 -12.24
CA ILE A 12 -11.57 0.81 -13.08
C ILE A 12 -12.01 -0.42 -12.27
N LEU A 13 -12.22 -0.24 -10.96
CA LEU A 13 -12.54 -1.29 -10.00
C LEU A 13 -13.78 -2.08 -10.44
N ASP A 14 -14.85 -1.39 -10.84
CA ASP A 14 -16.09 -2.04 -11.28
C ASP A 14 -15.83 -2.92 -12.52
N VAL A 15 -15.10 -2.41 -13.51
CA VAL A 15 -14.75 -3.15 -14.74
C VAL A 15 -13.90 -4.39 -14.43
N VAL A 16 -12.92 -4.25 -13.53
CA VAL A 16 -12.06 -5.36 -13.08
C VAL A 16 -12.89 -6.42 -12.35
N LEU A 17 -13.75 -6.00 -11.41
CA LEU A 17 -14.57 -6.92 -10.63
C LEU A 17 -15.61 -7.63 -11.50
N ASP A 18 -16.25 -6.93 -12.43
CA ASP A 18 -17.19 -7.53 -13.38
C ASP A 18 -16.49 -8.58 -14.24
N LYS A 19 -15.27 -8.30 -14.71
CA LYS A 19 -14.49 -9.29 -15.46
C LYS A 19 -14.15 -10.52 -14.61
N ILE A 20 -13.71 -10.33 -13.37
CA ILE A 20 -13.40 -11.44 -12.45
C ILE A 20 -14.67 -12.25 -12.13
N ASN A 21 -15.80 -11.59 -11.88
CA ASN A 21 -17.09 -12.24 -11.59
C ASN A 21 -17.63 -13.08 -12.76
N ASN A 22 -17.24 -12.76 -14.00
CA ASN A 22 -17.57 -13.58 -15.17
C ASN A 22 -16.62 -14.76 -15.38
N LEU A 23 -15.44 -14.74 -14.74
CA LEU A 23 -14.40 -15.75 -14.89
C LEU A 23 -14.30 -16.71 -13.70
N CYS A 24 -14.86 -16.36 -12.56
CA CYS A 24 -14.77 -17.11 -11.31
C CYS A 24 -16.14 -17.27 -10.65
N GLU A 25 -16.28 -18.33 -9.87
CA GLU A 25 -17.43 -18.56 -9.01
C GLU A 25 -17.16 -18.13 -7.56
N LYS A 26 -18.22 -17.87 -6.81
CA LYS A 26 -18.08 -17.54 -5.39
C LYS A 26 -17.45 -18.73 -4.64
N GLY A 27 -16.39 -18.45 -3.87
CA GLY A 27 -15.63 -19.47 -3.13
C GLY A 27 -14.34 -19.88 -3.83
N ASP A 28 -14.16 -19.48 -5.10
CA ASP A 28 -12.89 -19.58 -5.81
C ASP A 28 -11.82 -18.73 -5.11
N THR A 29 -10.57 -19.11 -5.37
CA THR A 29 -9.38 -18.42 -4.90
C THR A 29 -8.89 -17.44 -5.95
N VAL A 30 -8.89 -16.16 -5.61
CA VAL A 30 -8.37 -15.08 -6.46
C VAL A 30 -7.11 -14.50 -5.81
N ALA A 31 -6.00 -14.55 -6.53
CA ALA A 31 -4.76 -13.92 -6.11
C ALA A 31 -4.70 -12.46 -6.62
N ASP A 32 -4.53 -11.50 -5.72
CA ASP A 32 -4.22 -10.10 -6.01
C ASP A 32 -2.71 -9.91 -5.84
N LEU A 33 -1.95 -10.15 -6.92
CA LEU A 33 -0.51 -10.43 -6.84
C LEU A 33 0.36 -9.19 -6.56
N MET A 34 -0.17 -7.99 -6.82
CA MET A 34 0.48 -6.70 -6.56
C MET A 34 -0.55 -5.72 -5.99
N CYS A 35 -1.03 -6.02 -4.78
CA CYS A 35 -2.28 -5.49 -4.25
C CYS A 35 -2.24 -4.01 -3.84
N GLY A 36 -1.05 -3.43 -3.64
CA GLY A 36 -0.86 -2.04 -3.23
C GLY A 36 -1.69 -1.68 -2.00
N THR A 37 -2.74 -0.88 -2.20
CA THR A 37 -3.66 -0.46 -1.11
C THR A 37 -4.63 -1.55 -0.64
N ALA A 38 -4.61 -2.73 -1.25
CA ALA A 38 -5.54 -3.83 -1.03
C ALA A 38 -7.02 -3.50 -1.29
N THR A 39 -7.30 -2.47 -2.10
CA THR A 39 -8.68 -2.10 -2.47
C THR A 39 -9.36 -3.22 -3.27
N VAL A 40 -8.67 -3.79 -4.27
CA VAL A 40 -9.19 -4.92 -5.07
C VAL A 40 -9.36 -6.15 -4.17
N SER A 41 -8.32 -6.51 -3.41
CA SER A 41 -8.39 -7.55 -2.37
C SER A 41 -9.62 -7.43 -1.44
N LYS A 42 -9.92 -6.23 -0.94
CA LYS A 42 -11.09 -5.97 -0.08
C LYS A 42 -12.40 -6.25 -0.80
N GLU A 43 -12.56 -5.78 -2.04
CA GLU A 43 -13.78 -6.03 -2.81
C GLU A 43 -13.90 -7.50 -3.23
N LEU A 44 -12.80 -8.20 -3.52
CA LEU A 44 -12.84 -9.65 -3.77
C LEU A 44 -13.39 -10.42 -2.55
N ARG A 45 -12.90 -10.11 -1.34
CA ARG A 45 -13.43 -10.69 -0.09
C ARG A 45 -14.92 -10.38 0.12
N LYS A 46 -15.37 -9.19 -0.28
CA LYS A 46 -16.79 -8.79 -0.22
C LYS A 46 -17.66 -9.62 -1.16
N HIS A 47 -17.16 -9.94 -2.35
CA HIS A 47 -17.85 -10.80 -3.34
C HIS A 47 -17.78 -12.30 -2.98
N GLY A 48 -17.04 -12.67 -1.93
CA GLY A 48 -17.02 -14.01 -1.38
C GLY A 48 -15.94 -14.92 -1.96
N TYR A 49 -14.91 -14.35 -2.58
CA TYR A 49 -13.72 -15.09 -2.98
C TYR A 49 -12.81 -15.36 -1.78
N LYS A 50 -12.04 -16.44 -1.87
CA LYS A 50 -10.82 -16.63 -1.07
C LYS A 50 -9.74 -15.76 -1.69
N VAL A 51 -8.98 -15.02 -0.88
CA VAL A 51 -8.11 -13.95 -1.42
C VAL A 51 -6.67 -14.19 -0.99
N ILE A 52 -5.76 -14.25 -1.97
CA ILE A 52 -4.33 -14.25 -1.71
C ILE A 52 -3.78 -12.89 -2.14
N ALA A 53 -3.52 -12.01 -1.18
CA ALA A 53 -2.96 -10.68 -1.45
C ALA A 53 -1.44 -10.71 -1.31
N ASN A 54 -0.71 -10.20 -2.30
CA ASN A 54 0.74 -10.08 -2.27
C ASN A 54 1.17 -8.65 -2.65
N ASP A 55 2.22 -8.14 -2.01
CA ASP A 55 2.89 -6.92 -2.46
C ASP A 55 4.35 -6.88 -1.98
N LEU A 56 5.18 -6.10 -2.66
CA LEU A 56 6.59 -5.93 -2.29
C LEU A 56 6.75 -4.97 -1.09
N MET A 57 5.88 -3.97 -0.97
CA MET A 57 6.00 -2.88 -0.01
C MET A 57 5.43 -3.25 1.36
N THR A 58 6.07 -2.80 2.44
CA THR A 58 5.64 -3.12 3.81
C THR A 58 4.35 -2.39 4.17
N TYR A 59 4.17 -1.15 3.69
CA TYR A 59 2.90 -0.44 3.90
C TYR A 59 1.72 -1.17 3.24
N SER A 60 1.91 -1.74 2.04
CA SER A 60 0.88 -2.51 1.33
C SER A 60 0.49 -3.75 2.12
N TYR A 61 1.47 -4.46 2.70
CA TYR A 61 1.22 -5.59 3.60
C TYR A 61 0.29 -5.20 4.77
N HIS A 62 0.53 -4.07 5.43
CA HIS A 62 -0.34 -3.61 6.53
C HIS A 62 -1.77 -3.28 6.06
N HIS A 63 -1.93 -2.69 4.87
CA HIS A 63 -3.26 -2.46 4.27
C HIS A 63 -3.99 -3.76 3.94
N ALA A 64 -3.29 -4.76 3.41
CA ALA A 64 -3.85 -6.08 3.10
C ALA A 64 -4.29 -6.83 4.36
N VAL A 65 -3.45 -6.86 5.41
CA VAL A 65 -3.82 -7.43 6.73
C VAL A 65 -5.08 -6.75 7.27
N THR A 66 -5.10 -5.42 7.27
CA THR A 66 -6.25 -4.63 7.74
C THR A 66 -7.54 -4.95 6.98
N SER A 67 -7.44 -5.22 5.68
CA SER A 67 -8.61 -5.51 4.83
C SER A 67 -9.12 -6.95 4.94
N LEU A 68 -8.26 -7.91 5.27
CA LEU A 68 -8.55 -9.34 5.13
C LEU A 68 -8.55 -10.15 6.44
N LYS A 69 -7.94 -9.63 7.53
CA LYS A 69 -7.60 -10.44 8.72
C LYS A 69 -8.35 -10.10 9.99
N PHE A 70 -9.49 -9.40 9.88
CA PHE A 70 -10.36 -9.10 11.02
C PHE A 70 -11.73 -9.74 10.85
N SER A 71 -12.10 -10.60 11.80
CA SER A 71 -13.46 -11.18 11.94
C SER A 71 -14.27 -10.43 13.00
N GLN A 72 -13.60 -9.80 13.95
CA GLN A 72 -14.17 -9.00 15.03
C GLN A 72 -13.30 -7.77 15.30
N GLU A 73 -13.87 -6.79 15.99
CA GLU A 73 -13.11 -5.63 16.47
C GLU A 73 -11.96 -6.08 17.38
N PRO A 74 -10.71 -5.63 17.14
CA PRO A 74 -9.59 -5.93 18.00
C PRO A 74 -9.78 -5.31 19.39
N THR A 75 -9.50 -6.11 20.42
CA THR A 75 -9.71 -5.72 21.82
C THR A 75 -8.48 -5.08 22.44
N PHE A 76 -7.29 -5.23 21.85
CA PHE A 76 -6.01 -4.75 22.40
C PHE A 76 -5.79 -5.23 23.84
N SER A 77 -6.16 -6.48 24.12
CA SER A 77 -6.15 -7.05 25.47
C SER A 77 -4.76 -7.08 26.11
N LYS A 78 -3.71 -7.23 25.30
CA LYS A 78 -2.31 -7.17 25.73
C LYS A 78 -1.85 -5.75 26.07
N SER A 79 -2.53 -4.72 25.57
CA SER A 79 -2.17 -3.32 25.81
C SER A 79 -2.96 -2.66 26.95
N LYS A 80 -3.73 -3.43 27.76
CA LYS A 80 -4.56 -2.88 28.85
C LYS A 80 -3.78 -2.00 29.84
N GLY A 81 -2.60 -2.45 30.25
CA GLY A 81 -1.74 -1.70 31.18
C GLY A 81 -1.29 -0.36 30.58
N TYR A 82 -0.82 -0.40 29.32
CA TYR A 82 -0.46 0.79 28.56
C TYR A 82 -1.62 1.79 28.45
N ILE A 83 -2.79 1.31 28.05
CA ILE A 83 -3.99 2.15 27.88
C ILE A 83 -4.38 2.76 29.22
N LYS A 84 -4.39 1.97 30.30
CA LYS A 84 -4.71 2.44 31.64
C LYS A 84 -3.77 3.55 32.09
N GLU A 85 -2.46 3.36 31.91
CA GLU A 85 -1.43 4.32 32.29
C GLU A 85 -1.58 5.63 31.49
N LYS A 86 -1.62 5.54 30.15
CA LYS A 86 -1.70 6.72 29.27
C LYS A 86 -3.00 7.51 29.39
N LEU A 87 -4.12 6.85 29.70
CA LEU A 87 -5.43 7.49 29.81
C LEU A 87 -5.85 7.75 31.26
N HIS A 88 -5.03 7.39 32.25
CA HIS A 88 -5.34 7.49 33.69
C HIS A 88 -6.70 6.85 34.06
N LEU A 89 -6.96 5.64 33.57
CA LEU A 89 -8.22 4.94 33.83
C LEU A 89 -8.21 4.23 35.20
N ASP A 90 -9.35 4.24 35.89
CA ASP A 90 -9.51 3.53 37.19
C ASP A 90 -9.54 2.01 37.04
N SER A 91 -9.80 1.50 35.84
CA SER A 91 -9.91 0.06 35.55
C SER A 91 -9.19 -0.31 34.25
N GLU A 92 -8.73 -1.56 34.16
CA GLU A 92 -8.09 -2.11 32.97
C GLU A 92 -9.12 -2.41 31.88
N LYS A 93 -9.41 -1.38 31.07
CA LYS A 93 -10.22 -1.49 29.86
C LYS A 93 -9.33 -1.38 28.63
N SER A 94 -9.67 -2.11 27.59
CA SER A 94 -9.02 -2.02 26.29
C SER A 94 -10.06 -2.17 25.19
N SER A 95 -9.84 -1.43 24.11
CA SER A 95 -10.62 -1.47 22.88
C SER A 95 -9.82 -0.75 21.81
N TYR A 96 -10.22 -0.92 20.55
CA TYR A 96 -9.62 -0.18 19.45
C TYR A 96 -9.70 1.35 19.64
N ASP A 97 -10.85 1.86 20.09
CA ASP A 97 -11.01 3.29 20.38
C ASP A 97 -10.09 3.78 21.52
N LEU A 98 -9.91 2.97 22.57
CA LEU A 98 -9.07 3.34 23.70
C LEU A 98 -7.58 3.33 23.35
N ILE A 99 -7.09 2.37 22.57
CA ILE A 99 -5.69 2.37 22.15
C ILE A 99 -5.38 3.54 21.21
N LEU A 100 -6.29 3.89 20.30
CA LEU A 100 -6.12 5.07 19.44
C LEU A 100 -6.11 6.36 20.25
N LYS A 101 -6.99 6.47 21.26
CA LYS A 101 -6.99 7.62 22.18
C LYS A 101 -5.67 7.71 22.96
N ALA A 102 -5.16 6.58 23.46
CA ALA A 102 -3.89 6.52 24.19
C ALA A 102 -2.71 6.95 23.30
N LEU A 103 -2.61 6.42 22.08
CA LEU A 103 -1.58 6.82 21.11
C LEU A 103 -1.72 8.28 20.67
N SER A 104 -2.95 8.79 20.59
CA SER A 104 -3.19 10.21 20.31
C SER A 104 -2.67 11.14 21.42
N LEU A 105 -2.37 10.62 22.62
CA LEU A 105 -1.69 11.34 23.70
C LEU A 105 -0.17 11.09 23.76
N ALA A 106 0.42 10.39 22.79
CA ALA A 106 1.87 10.24 22.71
C ALA A 106 2.57 11.60 22.77
N GLU A 107 3.57 11.74 23.63
CA GLU A 107 4.30 13.00 23.78
C GLU A 107 5.01 13.35 22.46
N PRO A 108 4.93 14.60 21.97
CA PRO A 108 5.64 15.00 20.76
C PRO A 108 7.17 14.95 20.96
N GLU A 109 7.88 14.27 20.07
CA GLU A 109 9.33 14.08 20.16
C GLU A 109 10.05 14.73 18.98
N LYS A 110 11.18 15.40 19.20
CA LYS A 110 12.05 15.82 18.08
C LYS A 110 12.94 14.65 17.62
N GLY A 111 12.31 13.67 16.97
CA GLY A 111 12.94 12.45 16.51
C GLY A 111 13.38 12.50 15.05
N TYR A 112 13.28 11.35 14.37
CA TYR A 112 13.74 11.16 13.01
C TYR A 112 12.89 11.94 11.99
N PHE A 113 11.56 11.90 12.10
CA PHE A 113 10.68 12.63 11.18
C PHE A 113 10.81 14.14 11.36
N TRP A 114 10.93 14.63 12.60
CA TRP A 114 11.19 16.04 12.84
C TRP A 114 12.52 16.47 12.22
N ASN A 115 13.58 15.69 12.41
CA ASN A 115 14.91 16.03 11.88
C ASN A 115 14.98 15.95 10.35
N GLU A 116 14.47 14.87 9.75
CA GLU A 116 14.67 14.58 8.33
C GLU A 116 13.57 15.14 7.41
N PHE A 117 12.34 15.32 7.93
CA PHE A 117 11.13 15.55 7.12
C PHE A 117 10.25 16.72 7.59
N SER A 118 10.79 17.61 8.44
CA SER A 118 10.15 18.87 8.77
C SER A 118 10.94 20.09 8.28
N SER A 119 10.28 21.25 8.21
CA SER A 119 10.91 22.51 7.83
C SER A 119 11.88 23.08 8.88
N GLU A 120 11.83 22.59 10.12
CA GLU A 120 12.70 23.05 11.22
C GLU A 120 13.80 22.04 11.59
N GLY A 121 13.82 20.89 10.93
CA GLY A 121 14.83 19.86 11.14
C GLY A 121 16.20 20.21 10.52
N ASN A 122 17.23 19.46 10.91
CA ASN A 122 18.58 19.58 10.37
C ASN A 122 19.02 18.25 9.71
N PRO A 123 18.55 17.94 8.49
CA PRO A 123 18.82 16.67 7.82
C PRO A 123 20.30 16.53 7.46
N LYS A 124 20.87 15.33 7.63
CA LYS A 124 22.33 15.12 7.49
C LYS A 124 22.87 15.23 6.06
N ASN A 125 22.07 14.83 5.06
CA ASN A 125 22.54 14.60 3.69
C ASN A 125 21.93 15.57 2.67
N THR A 126 21.64 16.80 3.08
CA THR A 126 21.15 17.87 2.20
C THR A 126 21.33 19.25 2.84
N ASP A 127 21.45 20.28 2.02
CA ASP A 127 21.67 21.67 2.48
C ASP A 127 20.39 22.38 2.94
N ARG A 128 19.22 21.72 2.88
CA ARG A 128 17.93 22.35 3.24
C ARG A 128 16.99 21.40 3.97
N PRO A 129 16.18 21.90 4.93
CA PRO A 129 15.11 21.13 5.54
C PRO A 129 14.12 20.59 4.51
N ARG A 130 13.56 19.40 4.75
CA ARG A 130 12.57 18.78 3.86
C ARG A 130 11.18 19.06 4.38
N ASN A 131 10.42 19.89 3.69
CA ASN A 131 9.12 20.37 4.17
C ASN A 131 7.98 19.39 3.84
N TYR A 132 8.09 18.11 4.21
CA TYR A 132 7.02 17.12 4.02
C TYR A 132 5.91 17.26 5.06
N TYR A 133 6.26 17.65 6.29
CA TYR A 133 5.34 17.80 7.40
C TYR A 133 5.63 19.10 8.15
N SER A 134 4.60 19.68 8.79
CA SER A 134 4.82 20.74 9.77
C SER A 134 5.70 20.22 10.92
N PRO A 135 6.50 21.07 11.59
CA PRO A 135 7.30 20.67 12.73
C PRO A 135 6.46 19.95 13.80
N GLN A 136 5.27 20.45 14.11
CA GLN A 136 4.37 19.88 15.11
C GLN A 136 3.88 18.48 14.70
N ASN A 137 3.48 18.31 13.44
CA ASN A 137 3.06 16.99 12.93
C ASN A 137 4.23 16.02 12.89
N ALA A 138 5.41 16.46 12.48
CA ALA A 138 6.60 15.61 12.46
C ALA A 138 6.97 15.11 13.87
N GLN A 139 6.88 15.99 14.90
CA GLN A 139 7.09 15.57 16.29
C GLN A 139 6.03 14.57 16.76
N LYS A 140 4.77 14.80 16.36
CA LYS A 140 3.67 13.90 16.72
C LYS A 140 3.83 12.52 16.08
N ILE A 141 4.29 12.47 14.82
CA ILE A 141 4.63 11.22 14.13
C ILE A 141 5.72 10.48 14.89
N ASP A 142 6.80 11.17 15.27
CA ASP A 142 7.89 10.55 16.03
C ASP A 142 7.42 9.98 17.37
N GLY A 143 6.63 10.74 18.14
CA GLY A 143 6.05 10.26 19.39
C GLY A 143 5.19 9.01 19.22
N ILE A 144 4.26 9.01 18.24
CA ILE A 144 3.42 7.82 17.99
C ILE A 144 4.26 6.62 17.54
N ARG A 145 5.27 6.84 16.68
CA ARG A 145 6.18 5.77 16.23
C ARG A 145 6.99 5.18 17.39
N SER A 146 7.46 6.02 18.30
CA SER A 146 8.19 5.62 19.52
C SER A 146 7.32 4.70 20.39
N GLU A 147 6.07 5.10 20.64
CA GLU A 147 5.09 4.32 21.40
C GLU A 147 4.74 2.99 20.70
N LEU A 148 4.48 2.99 19.39
CA LEU A 148 4.23 1.76 18.62
C LEU A 148 5.41 0.80 18.63
N LYS A 149 6.64 1.32 18.58
CA LYS A 149 7.86 0.53 18.68
C LYS A 149 7.94 -0.15 20.05
N LYS A 150 7.75 0.61 21.14
CA LYS A 150 7.73 0.09 22.51
C LYS A 150 6.69 -1.03 22.67
N LEU A 151 5.44 -0.77 22.25
CA LEU A 151 4.35 -1.75 22.32
C LEU A 151 4.67 -3.06 21.57
N LYS A 152 5.37 -2.98 20.43
CA LYS A 152 5.82 -4.15 19.68
C LYS A 152 6.94 -4.90 20.40
N GLU A 153 7.98 -4.19 20.86
CA GLU A 153 9.14 -4.77 21.54
C GLU A 153 8.75 -5.47 22.85
N GLU A 154 7.78 -4.91 23.57
CA GLU A 154 7.21 -5.49 24.81
C GLU A 154 6.14 -6.56 24.53
N SER A 155 5.90 -6.93 23.27
CA SER A 155 4.89 -7.92 22.87
C SER A 155 3.46 -7.59 23.35
N LEU A 156 3.15 -6.31 23.48
CA LEU A 156 1.85 -5.79 23.93
C LEU A 156 0.82 -5.68 22.81
N LEU A 157 1.17 -6.09 21.59
CA LEU A 157 0.31 -6.13 20.41
C LEU A 157 0.41 -7.50 19.73
N THR A 158 -0.70 -7.99 19.18
CA THR A 158 -0.65 -9.05 18.16
C THR A 158 -0.10 -8.50 16.84
N GLN A 159 0.30 -9.40 15.93
CA GLN A 159 0.79 -9.00 14.61
C GLN A 159 -0.28 -8.23 13.79
N TYR A 160 -1.55 -8.61 13.92
CA TYR A 160 -2.65 -7.94 13.22
C TYR A 160 -2.98 -6.59 13.85
N GLU A 161 -3.01 -6.49 15.18
CA GLU A 161 -3.15 -5.19 15.88
C GLU A 161 -2.00 -4.23 15.53
N TYR A 162 -0.76 -4.70 15.48
CA TYR A 162 0.37 -3.88 15.03
C TYR A 162 0.21 -3.41 13.58
N SER A 163 -0.26 -4.29 12.69
CA SER A 163 -0.51 -3.91 11.29
C SER A 163 -1.63 -2.89 11.15
N LEU A 164 -2.70 -3.02 11.94
CA LEU A 164 -3.82 -2.07 11.98
C LEU A 164 -3.36 -0.69 12.45
N LEU A 165 -2.59 -0.62 13.54
CA LEU A 165 -2.10 0.66 14.05
C LEU A 165 -1.09 1.33 13.09
N ASN A 166 -0.27 0.55 12.38
CA ASN A 166 0.57 1.09 11.30
C ASN A 166 -0.26 1.58 10.12
N HIS A 167 -1.29 0.84 9.73
CA HIS A 167 -2.26 1.29 8.72
C HIS A 167 -2.85 2.64 9.12
N ASP A 168 -3.38 2.78 10.33
CA ASP A 168 -4.00 4.02 10.81
C ASP A 168 -3.02 5.20 10.77
N LEU A 169 -1.77 5.00 11.23
CA LEU A 169 -0.74 6.02 11.20
C LEU A 169 -0.35 6.41 9.76
N ILE A 170 -0.21 5.44 8.86
CA ILE A 170 0.08 5.68 7.45
C ILE A 170 -1.04 6.49 6.79
N MET A 171 -2.29 6.15 7.09
CA MET A 171 -3.45 6.83 6.55
C MET A 171 -3.51 8.29 7.01
N CYS A 172 -3.38 8.56 8.32
CA CYS A 172 -3.42 9.93 8.81
C CYS A 172 -2.21 10.76 8.38
N THR A 173 -1.00 10.19 8.32
CA THR A 173 0.20 10.89 7.83
C THR A 173 0.10 11.22 6.34
N ASN A 174 -0.46 10.31 5.54
CA ASN A 174 -0.73 10.59 4.13
C ASN A 174 -1.75 11.71 3.93
N ASP A 175 -2.68 11.92 4.86
CA ASP A 175 -3.65 13.02 4.75
C ASP A 175 -3.02 14.40 4.93
N ILE A 176 -2.05 14.52 5.85
CA ILE A 176 -1.37 15.78 6.21
C ILE A 176 -0.01 15.98 5.52
N ALA A 177 0.36 15.12 4.56
CA ALA A 177 1.62 15.26 3.82
C ALA A 177 1.61 16.46 2.85
N ASN A 178 2.67 17.26 2.87
CA ASN A 178 2.88 18.43 2.02
C ASN A 178 3.47 18.06 0.64
N ILE A 179 2.71 17.26 -0.10
CA ILE A 179 3.11 16.69 -1.40
C ILE A 179 2.06 16.98 -2.48
N ALA A 180 2.48 17.03 -3.75
CA ALA A 180 1.57 17.22 -4.88
C ALA A 180 0.87 15.92 -5.33
N GLY A 181 1.40 14.75 -4.95
CA GLY A 181 0.78 13.46 -5.27
C GLY A 181 1.57 12.25 -4.80
N THR A 182 2.90 12.33 -4.81
CA THR A 182 3.80 11.28 -4.29
C THR A 182 4.82 11.87 -3.35
N TYR A 183 5.50 11.02 -2.59
CA TYR A 183 6.63 11.38 -1.75
C TYR A 183 7.95 11.53 -2.51
N GLY A 184 7.92 11.51 -3.85
CA GLY A 184 9.12 11.83 -4.64
C GLY A 184 9.60 13.28 -4.44
N HIS A 185 8.68 14.19 -4.09
CA HIS A 185 8.96 15.61 -3.83
C HIS A 185 8.00 16.20 -2.79
N TYR A 186 8.45 17.23 -2.08
CA TYR A 186 7.64 18.06 -1.17
C TYR A 186 7.42 19.47 -1.74
N MET A 187 6.38 20.15 -1.27
CA MET A 187 6.13 21.56 -1.62
C MET A 187 6.98 22.50 -0.76
N ALA A 188 7.39 23.64 -1.34
CA ALA A 188 8.21 24.62 -0.62
C ALA A 188 7.49 25.24 0.59
N LYS A 189 6.17 25.49 0.47
CA LYS A 189 5.31 26.04 1.53
C LYS A 189 4.25 25.02 1.91
N LEU A 190 3.88 24.95 3.18
CA LEU A 190 2.74 24.16 3.64
C LEU A 190 1.46 24.69 3.00
N SER A 191 0.64 23.78 2.46
CA SER A 191 -0.62 24.13 1.81
C SER A 191 -1.70 23.08 2.07
N GLY A 192 -2.97 23.52 1.98
CA GLY A 192 -4.13 22.65 2.21
C GLY A 192 -4.04 21.89 3.55
N ARG A 193 -4.34 20.60 3.50
CA ARG A 193 -4.36 19.70 4.67
C ARG A 193 -3.01 19.55 5.38
N ALA A 194 -1.90 19.93 4.75
CA ALA A 194 -0.60 19.88 5.42
C ALA A 194 -0.44 20.90 6.57
N LYS A 195 -1.40 21.83 6.70
CA LYS A 195 -1.51 22.74 7.84
C LYS A 195 -2.36 22.19 8.99
N ASP A 196 -3.12 21.13 8.73
CA ASP A 196 -4.00 20.54 9.73
C ASP A 196 -3.17 19.73 10.73
N GLU A 197 -3.67 19.62 11.96
CA GLU A 197 -3.08 18.76 12.98
C GLU A 197 -3.28 17.28 12.63
N LEU A 198 -2.25 16.47 12.85
CA LEU A 198 -2.36 15.02 12.74
C LEU A 198 -3.37 14.48 13.75
N LYS A 199 -4.36 13.73 13.25
CA LYS A 199 -5.36 13.04 14.07
C LYS A 199 -5.42 11.58 13.66
N LEU A 200 -5.22 10.68 14.62
CA LEU A 200 -5.51 9.26 14.42
C LEU A 200 -7.03 9.08 14.35
N TYR A 201 -7.48 8.26 13.42
CA TYR A 201 -8.89 7.91 13.27
C TYR A 201 -9.04 6.39 13.18
N LYS A 202 -10.17 5.91 13.66
CA LYS A 202 -10.52 4.49 13.61
C LYS A 202 -10.80 4.08 12.17
N THR A 203 -10.14 3.03 11.71
CA THR A 203 -10.43 2.42 10.40
C THR A 203 -11.70 1.58 10.49
N GLU A 204 -12.57 1.71 9.49
CA GLU A 204 -13.75 0.86 9.33
C GLU A 204 -13.33 -0.53 8.80
N LEU A 205 -13.39 -1.53 9.68
CA LEU A 205 -12.99 -2.89 9.38
C LEU A 205 -14.13 -3.68 8.72
N MET A 206 -13.78 -4.50 7.73
CA MET A 206 -14.69 -5.52 7.21
C MET A 206 -14.61 -6.75 8.13
N LEU A 207 -15.57 -6.85 9.05
CA LEU A 207 -15.66 -7.92 10.04
C LEU A 207 -16.47 -9.09 9.48
N LYS A 208 -15.78 -10.21 9.18
CA LYS A 208 -16.40 -11.45 8.67
C LYS A 208 -15.65 -12.67 9.18
N ASP A 209 -16.38 -13.74 9.48
CA ASP A 209 -15.85 -15.04 9.93
C ASP A 209 -15.30 -15.87 8.75
N ASP A 210 -14.44 -15.26 7.93
CA ASP A 210 -13.79 -15.86 6.76
C ASP A 210 -12.27 -15.59 6.71
N VAL A 211 -11.68 -15.05 7.78
CA VAL A 211 -10.27 -14.62 7.83
C VAL A 211 -9.26 -15.73 7.48
N ASP A 212 -9.60 -16.99 7.75
CA ASP A 212 -8.77 -18.16 7.47
C ASP A 212 -8.77 -18.55 5.98
N ASN A 213 -9.74 -18.05 5.20
CA ASN A 213 -9.79 -18.22 3.75
C ASN A 213 -8.89 -17.24 2.99
N HIS A 214 -8.24 -16.31 3.69
CA HIS A 214 -7.42 -15.28 3.07
C HIS A 214 -5.96 -15.46 3.42
N THR A 215 -5.05 -15.09 2.53
CA THR A 215 -3.60 -15.11 2.77
C THR A 215 -3.02 -13.75 2.41
N VAL A 216 -2.09 -13.26 3.22
CA VAL A 216 -1.34 -12.04 2.93
C VAL A 216 0.14 -12.38 2.88
N LEU A 217 0.76 -12.13 1.74
CA LEU A 217 2.18 -12.33 1.48
C LEU A 217 2.87 -10.97 1.31
N GLN A 218 4.15 -10.91 1.66
CA GLN A 218 5.01 -9.79 1.34
C GLN A 218 6.23 -10.29 0.59
N GLY A 219 6.52 -9.72 -0.58
CA GLY A 219 7.68 -10.09 -1.38
C GLY A 219 7.51 -9.81 -2.87
N TYR A 220 8.54 -10.18 -3.62
CA TYR A 220 8.53 -10.09 -5.08
C TYR A 220 7.44 -11.01 -5.64
N ALA A 221 6.58 -10.46 -6.50
CA ALA A 221 5.51 -11.22 -7.16
C ALA A 221 6.07 -12.43 -7.91
N GLU A 222 7.19 -12.25 -8.61
CA GLU A 222 7.87 -13.31 -9.36
C GLU A 222 8.53 -14.38 -8.46
N GLU A 223 8.81 -14.08 -7.19
CA GLU A 223 9.37 -15.05 -6.25
C GLU A 223 8.27 -15.79 -5.48
N ASN A 224 7.19 -15.08 -5.12
CA ASN A 224 6.06 -15.63 -4.40
C ASN A 224 5.09 -16.39 -5.32
N ALA A 225 5.15 -16.21 -6.65
CA ALA A 225 4.33 -16.92 -7.63
C ALA A 225 4.27 -18.45 -7.38
N LYS A 226 5.41 -19.09 -7.11
CA LYS A 226 5.51 -20.54 -6.82
C LYS A 226 4.83 -21.00 -5.52
N LEU A 227 4.45 -20.06 -4.65
CA LEU A 227 3.79 -20.33 -3.37
C LEU A 227 2.27 -20.19 -3.47
N ILE A 228 1.76 -19.78 -4.64
CA ILE A 228 0.37 -19.41 -4.83
C ILE A 228 -0.29 -20.43 -5.77
N SER A 229 -1.37 -21.02 -5.28
CA SER A 229 -2.34 -21.79 -6.07
C SER A 229 -3.66 -21.03 -6.06
N ALA A 230 -4.21 -20.74 -7.24
CA ALA A 230 -5.41 -19.91 -7.38
C ALA A 230 -6.18 -20.26 -8.66
N ASP A 231 -7.49 -20.01 -8.64
CA ASP A 231 -8.37 -20.17 -9.80
C ASP A 231 -8.20 -19.00 -10.79
N LEU A 232 -7.88 -17.80 -10.28
CA LEU A 232 -7.50 -16.63 -11.08
C LEU A 232 -6.42 -15.80 -10.38
N CYS A 233 -5.46 -15.31 -11.15
CA CYS A 233 -4.45 -14.36 -10.70
C CYS A 233 -4.65 -12.99 -11.35
N TYR A 234 -5.03 -12.01 -10.54
CA TYR A 234 -5.10 -10.61 -10.92
C TYR A 234 -3.75 -9.92 -10.72
N ILE A 235 -3.25 -9.26 -11.76
CA ILE A 235 -1.97 -8.56 -11.75
C ILE A 235 -2.17 -7.10 -12.15
N ASP A 236 -1.86 -6.20 -11.23
CA ASP A 236 -1.83 -4.75 -11.45
C ASP A 236 -0.41 -4.21 -11.22
N PRO A 237 0.50 -4.38 -12.20
CA PRO A 237 1.90 -4.10 -11.98
C PRO A 237 2.19 -2.60 -11.98
N PRO A 238 3.31 -2.17 -11.35
CA PRO A 238 3.80 -0.82 -11.53
C PRO A 238 4.34 -0.67 -12.96
N TYR A 239 3.47 -0.26 -13.88
CA TYR A 239 3.71 -0.29 -15.33
C TYR A 239 4.56 0.87 -15.87
N MET A 240 4.98 1.81 -15.03
CA MET A 240 5.83 2.94 -15.40
C MET A 240 7.25 2.80 -14.85
N LYS A 241 8.20 3.60 -15.37
CA LYS A 241 9.60 3.66 -14.87
C LYS A 241 9.75 4.15 -13.42
N ARG A 242 8.65 4.51 -12.75
CA ARG A 242 8.64 5.10 -11.41
C ARG A 242 8.63 4.01 -10.36
N GLN A 243 9.73 3.85 -9.65
CA GLN A 243 9.87 2.89 -8.56
C GLN A 243 9.01 3.33 -7.36
N TYR A 244 8.09 2.47 -6.92
CA TYR A 244 7.21 2.77 -5.78
C TYR A 244 7.99 2.95 -4.49
N ALA A 245 9.03 2.14 -4.27
CA ALA A 245 9.89 2.25 -3.09
C ALA A 245 10.58 3.63 -2.96
N ALA A 246 10.85 4.30 -4.09
CA ALA A 246 11.33 5.68 -4.09
C ALA A 246 10.21 6.72 -3.95
N ASN A 247 9.05 6.52 -4.60
CA ASN A 247 7.94 7.50 -4.61
C ASN A 247 7.05 7.43 -3.35
N TYR A 248 7.15 6.38 -2.56
CA TYR A 248 6.42 6.16 -1.30
C TYR A 248 7.36 5.89 -0.12
N HIS A 249 8.61 6.36 -0.23
CA HIS A 249 9.67 6.05 0.73
C HIS A 249 9.33 6.45 2.16
N ILE A 250 8.58 7.54 2.38
CA ILE A 250 8.19 7.98 3.73
C ILE A 250 7.17 7.02 4.36
N LEU A 251 6.15 6.61 3.60
CA LEU A 251 5.16 5.64 4.10
C LEU A 251 5.82 4.30 4.40
N GLU A 252 6.77 3.89 3.56
CA GLU A 252 7.59 2.70 3.82
C GLU A 252 8.44 2.85 5.09
N THR A 253 9.01 4.02 5.37
CA THR A 253 9.72 4.29 6.65
C THR A 253 8.80 4.25 7.86
N ILE A 254 7.54 4.68 7.74
CA ILE A 254 6.55 4.49 8.81
C ILE A 254 6.29 3.00 9.00
N ALA A 255 5.95 2.28 7.93
CA ALA A 255 5.59 0.86 7.96
C ALA A 255 6.70 -0.05 8.50
N ARG A 256 7.96 0.19 8.09
CA ARG A 256 9.10 -0.58 8.61
C ARG A 256 9.45 -0.24 10.06
N GLY A 257 9.02 0.92 10.57
CA GLY A 257 9.26 1.35 11.94
C GLY A 257 10.73 1.66 12.26
N ASP A 258 11.57 1.90 11.23
CA ASP A 258 13.00 2.14 11.36
C ASP A 258 13.41 3.59 11.05
N ASN A 259 14.67 3.95 11.30
CA ASN A 259 15.22 5.29 11.06
C ASN A 259 16.40 5.18 10.08
N PRO A 260 16.14 4.93 8.78
CA PRO A 260 17.18 4.66 7.80
C PRO A 260 17.99 5.92 7.48
N GLU A 261 19.15 5.77 6.85
CA GLU A 261 19.84 6.91 6.28
C GLU A 261 19.00 7.56 5.17
N ALA A 262 18.67 8.84 5.31
CA ALA A 262 17.93 9.58 4.29
C ALA A 262 18.89 10.29 3.34
N ILE A 263 18.83 9.99 2.04
CA ILE A 263 19.78 10.48 1.04
C ILE A 263 19.10 11.43 0.03
N GLY A 264 19.84 12.49 -0.31
CA GLY A 264 19.45 13.46 -1.34
C GLY A 264 18.34 14.41 -0.91
N VAL A 265 17.92 15.24 -1.88
CA VAL A 265 16.96 16.34 -1.66
C VAL A 265 15.65 15.85 -1.05
N SER A 266 15.12 14.73 -1.54
CA SER A 266 13.86 14.15 -1.09
C SER A 266 14.00 13.28 0.16
N GLY A 267 15.22 12.92 0.58
CA GLY A 267 15.47 12.10 1.78
C GLY A 267 15.09 10.64 1.59
N LEU A 268 15.47 10.06 0.46
CA LEU A 268 15.16 8.67 0.16
C LEU A 268 15.87 7.73 1.15
N ARG A 269 15.12 6.78 1.73
CA ARG A 269 15.71 5.63 2.43
C ARG A 269 16.45 4.72 1.44
N PRO A 270 17.38 3.84 1.86
CA PRO A 270 17.82 2.73 1.02
C PRO A 270 16.61 1.90 0.62
N TRP A 271 16.40 1.75 -0.69
CA TRP A 271 15.19 1.14 -1.28
C TRP A 271 15.48 0.06 -2.33
N ARG A 272 16.76 -0.24 -2.57
CA ARG A 272 17.18 -1.21 -3.60
C ARG A 272 16.78 -2.65 -3.29
N ASP A 273 16.55 -2.95 -2.01
CA ASP A 273 15.98 -4.19 -1.50
C ASP A 273 14.50 -4.37 -1.91
N GLN A 274 13.82 -3.29 -2.33
CA GLN A 274 12.45 -3.29 -2.87
C GLN A 274 12.41 -2.73 -4.30
N TYR A 275 13.43 -3.04 -5.12
CA TYR A 275 13.48 -2.61 -6.51
C TYR A 275 12.52 -3.43 -7.38
N SER A 276 11.48 -2.83 -7.93
CA SER A 276 10.56 -3.56 -8.81
C SER A 276 11.13 -3.70 -10.23
N ASN A 277 11.25 -4.95 -10.69
CA ASN A 277 11.61 -5.27 -12.07
C ASN A 277 10.53 -4.84 -13.07
N PHE A 278 9.27 -4.74 -12.63
CA PHE A 278 8.15 -4.26 -13.44
C PHE A 278 8.26 -2.78 -13.83
N CYS A 279 9.06 -1.99 -13.10
CA CYS A 279 9.41 -0.62 -13.49
C CYS A 279 10.59 -0.54 -14.48
N THR A 280 11.06 -1.67 -15.02
CA THR A 280 12.27 -1.73 -15.88
C THR A 280 11.98 -2.43 -17.21
N LYS A 281 12.07 -1.69 -18.33
CA LYS A 281 11.70 -2.20 -19.66
C LYS A 281 12.45 -3.47 -20.07
N THR A 282 13.71 -3.60 -19.66
CA THR A 282 14.54 -4.77 -19.99
C THR A 282 14.32 -5.96 -19.06
N LYS A 283 13.64 -5.81 -17.92
CA LYS A 283 13.43 -6.89 -16.94
C LYS A 283 11.97 -7.34 -16.81
N ILE A 284 11.02 -6.48 -17.18
CA ILE A 284 9.59 -6.72 -17.01
C ILE A 284 9.12 -8.01 -17.71
N ARG A 285 9.63 -8.30 -18.92
CA ARG A 285 9.26 -9.51 -19.68
C ARG A 285 9.65 -10.79 -18.93
N ASP A 286 10.87 -10.86 -18.41
CA ASP A 286 11.35 -12.04 -17.69
C ASP A 286 10.62 -12.22 -16.35
N SER A 287 10.26 -11.12 -15.69
CA SER A 287 9.48 -11.15 -14.44
C SER A 287 8.08 -11.71 -14.68
N PHE A 288 7.41 -11.29 -15.75
CA PHE A 288 6.13 -11.86 -16.18
C PHE A 288 6.26 -13.35 -16.53
N ARG A 289 7.24 -13.75 -17.36
CA ARG A 289 7.47 -15.15 -17.71
C ARG A 289 7.61 -16.04 -16.48
N ARG A 290 8.36 -15.58 -15.48
CA ARG A 290 8.53 -16.30 -14.23
C ARG A 290 7.21 -16.49 -13.48
N ILE A 291 6.38 -15.45 -13.39
CA ILE A 291 5.03 -15.56 -12.78
C ILE A 291 4.20 -16.63 -13.49
N PHE A 292 4.08 -16.56 -14.82
CA PHE A 292 3.23 -17.49 -15.58
C PHE A 292 3.76 -18.92 -15.61
N SER A 293 5.08 -19.10 -15.44
CA SER A 293 5.71 -20.44 -15.43
C SER A 293 5.62 -21.10 -14.06
N ASP A 294 5.83 -20.33 -12.99
CA ASP A 294 6.01 -20.86 -11.63
C ASP A 294 4.69 -20.97 -10.86
N MET A 295 3.67 -20.18 -11.20
CA MET A 295 2.41 -20.14 -10.47
C MET A 295 1.45 -21.26 -10.89
N ASP A 296 0.81 -21.88 -9.89
CA ASP A 296 -0.27 -22.85 -10.08
C ASP A 296 -1.60 -22.12 -10.28
N CYS A 297 -1.83 -21.67 -11.52
CA CYS A 297 -3.01 -20.93 -11.92
C CYS A 297 -3.20 -21.05 -13.43
N ASN A 298 -4.45 -21.18 -13.88
CA ASN A 298 -4.80 -21.32 -15.29
C ASN A 298 -5.30 -20.02 -15.93
N ARG A 299 -5.70 -19.02 -15.12
CA ARG A 299 -6.22 -17.73 -15.62
C ARG A 299 -5.47 -16.55 -15.01
N PHE A 300 -4.90 -15.70 -15.86
CA PHE A 300 -4.26 -14.47 -15.43
C PHE A 300 -4.96 -13.26 -16.03
N LEU A 301 -5.40 -12.33 -15.19
CA LEU A 301 -6.01 -11.07 -15.60
C LEU A 301 -5.10 -9.91 -15.27
N ILE A 302 -4.62 -9.20 -16.29
CA ILE A 302 -3.66 -8.12 -16.14
C ILE A 302 -4.36 -6.79 -16.43
N SER A 303 -4.31 -5.86 -15.47
CA SER A 303 -4.67 -4.46 -15.69
C SER A 303 -3.45 -3.70 -16.18
N TYR A 304 -3.56 -3.03 -17.34
CA TYR A 304 -2.44 -2.31 -17.91
C TYR A 304 -2.87 -1.05 -18.67
N SER A 305 -2.01 -0.03 -18.68
CA SER A 305 -2.28 1.26 -19.31
C SER A 305 -1.49 1.43 -20.61
N GLU A 306 -2.01 2.20 -21.57
CA GLU A 306 -1.28 2.56 -22.79
C GLU A 306 0.03 3.33 -22.52
N ASP A 307 0.15 3.96 -21.34
CA ASP A 307 1.36 4.66 -20.90
C ASP A 307 2.44 3.70 -20.33
N GLY A 308 2.17 2.40 -20.30
CA GLY A 308 3.06 1.39 -19.73
C GLY A 308 4.31 1.11 -20.56
N LEU A 309 5.21 0.31 -19.99
CA LEU A 309 6.48 -0.07 -20.61
C LEU A 309 6.37 -1.04 -21.78
N LEU A 310 5.30 -1.83 -21.81
CA LEU A 310 4.98 -2.81 -22.85
C LEU A 310 3.76 -2.34 -23.64
N SER A 311 3.80 -2.49 -24.96
CA SER A 311 2.61 -2.31 -25.80
C SER A 311 1.67 -3.51 -25.69
N VAL A 312 0.46 -3.38 -26.22
CA VAL A 312 -0.46 -4.51 -26.39
C VAL A 312 0.16 -5.63 -27.24
N ASP A 313 0.87 -5.27 -28.30
CA ASP A 313 1.56 -6.27 -29.14
C ASP A 313 2.70 -6.96 -28.41
N ASP A 314 3.44 -6.24 -27.55
CA ASP A 314 4.44 -6.83 -26.67
C ASP A 314 3.80 -7.87 -25.72
N PHE A 315 2.60 -7.61 -25.20
CA PHE A 315 1.86 -8.58 -24.38
C PHE A 315 1.39 -9.78 -25.18
N LYS A 316 0.86 -9.60 -26.40
CA LYS A 316 0.49 -10.73 -27.25
C LYS A 316 1.68 -11.66 -27.50
N GLU A 317 2.83 -11.09 -27.87
CA GLU A 317 4.06 -11.87 -28.07
C GLU A 317 4.52 -12.58 -26.79
N LEU A 318 4.44 -11.89 -25.65
CA LEU A 318 4.86 -12.41 -24.35
C LEU A 318 3.98 -13.55 -23.85
N LEU A 319 2.66 -13.46 -24.06
CA LEU A 319 1.66 -14.34 -23.44
C LEU A 319 1.24 -15.51 -24.32
N THR A 320 1.25 -15.37 -25.65
CA THR A 320 0.84 -16.44 -26.60
C THR A 320 1.54 -17.79 -26.36
N PRO A 321 2.85 -17.85 -25.99
CA PRO A 321 3.50 -19.12 -25.68
C PRO A 321 2.92 -19.87 -24.47
N PHE A 322 2.13 -19.20 -23.62
CA PHE A 322 1.54 -19.75 -22.41
C PHE A 322 0.07 -20.16 -22.59
N GLY A 323 -0.61 -19.72 -23.64
CA GLY A 323 -2.04 -19.99 -23.85
C GLY A 323 -2.76 -18.93 -24.69
N ASP A 324 -4.08 -18.96 -24.64
CA ASP A 324 -4.95 -18.05 -25.38
C ASP A 324 -5.02 -16.67 -24.71
N VAL A 325 -4.95 -15.62 -25.53
CA VAL A 325 -4.86 -14.23 -25.07
C VAL A 325 -6.07 -13.42 -25.56
N TYR A 326 -6.80 -12.83 -24.63
CA TYR A 326 -7.95 -11.97 -24.88
C TYR A 326 -7.70 -10.58 -24.32
N ILE A 327 -8.10 -9.54 -25.05
CA ILE A 327 -7.80 -8.15 -24.69
C ILE A 327 -9.07 -7.32 -24.79
N ASP A 328 -9.50 -6.79 -23.67
CA ASP A 328 -10.56 -5.78 -23.60
C ASP A 328 -9.93 -4.39 -23.45
N GLU A 329 -10.43 -3.41 -24.19
CA GLU A 329 -9.99 -2.01 -24.11
C GLU A 329 -11.11 -1.11 -23.61
N PHE A 330 -10.75 -0.09 -22.84
CA PHE A 330 -11.70 0.89 -22.33
C PHE A 330 -11.01 2.25 -22.07
N HIS A 331 -11.79 3.33 -22.00
CA HIS A 331 -11.27 4.69 -21.99
C HIS A 331 -11.73 5.49 -20.77
N HIS A 332 -10.81 6.27 -20.20
CA HIS A 332 -11.11 7.22 -19.11
C HIS A 332 -10.45 8.58 -19.31
N LYS A 333 -10.95 9.60 -18.59
CA LYS A 333 -10.34 10.94 -18.58
C LYS A 333 -8.99 10.92 -17.85
N ARG A 334 -7.95 11.37 -18.54
CA ARG A 334 -6.57 11.49 -18.03
C ARG A 334 -6.47 12.57 -16.95
N PHE A 335 -5.69 12.32 -15.90
CA PHE A 335 -5.30 13.37 -14.96
C PHE A 335 -4.24 14.26 -15.62
N LYS A 336 -4.48 15.58 -15.68
CA LYS A 336 -3.56 16.55 -16.27
C LYS A 336 -2.99 17.45 -15.18
N SER A 337 -1.66 17.63 -15.17
CA SER A 337 -1.07 18.83 -14.59
C SER A 337 -1.42 20.04 -15.46
N ASN A 338 -1.41 21.24 -14.88
CA ASN A 338 -1.52 22.48 -15.66
C ASN A 338 -0.48 22.45 -16.80
N ASP A 339 -0.90 22.87 -18.01
CA ASP A 339 -0.11 22.93 -19.26
C ASP A 339 0.31 21.61 -19.95
N SER A 340 -0.32 20.46 -19.64
CA SER A 340 -0.02 19.20 -20.34
C SER A 340 -0.60 19.14 -21.76
N LYS A 341 0.28 18.88 -22.76
CA LYS A 341 -0.08 18.63 -24.18
C LYS A 341 -0.64 17.22 -24.45
N LEU A 342 -0.80 16.37 -23.43
CA LEU A 342 -1.27 14.99 -23.60
C LEU A 342 -2.76 14.94 -24.01
N LYS A 343 -3.16 13.85 -24.69
CA LYS A 343 -4.57 13.60 -25.05
C LYS A 343 -5.45 13.56 -23.78
N ASN A 344 -6.71 13.95 -23.91
CA ASN A 344 -7.65 13.99 -22.78
C ASN A 344 -8.07 12.61 -22.28
N ASN A 345 -7.96 11.60 -23.13
CA ASN A 345 -8.35 10.23 -22.82
C ASN A 345 -7.09 9.38 -22.60
N LEU A 346 -7.20 8.44 -21.69
CA LEU A 346 -6.24 7.38 -21.41
C LEU A 346 -6.92 6.05 -21.76
N THR A 347 -6.26 5.23 -22.56
CA THR A 347 -6.70 3.87 -22.85
C THR A 347 -6.12 2.92 -21.81
N GLU A 348 -6.99 2.12 -21.21
CA GLU A 348 -6.65 1.04 -20.28
C GLU A 348 -7.06 -0.29 -20.91
N TYR A 349 -6.35 -1.35 -20.54
CA TYR A 349 -6.52 -2.69 -21.06
C TYR A 349 -6.73 -3.68 -19.91
N LEU A 350 -7.67 -4.61 -20.10
CA LEU A 350 -7.70 -5.87 -19.36
C LEU A 350 -7.23 -6.98 -20.29
N ILE A 351 -6.10 -7.60 -19.94
CA ILE A 351 -5.48 -8.65 -20.74
C ILE A 351 -5.67 -9.96 -19.98
N LEU A 352 -6.47 -10.86 -20.54
CA LEU A 352 -6.71 -12.20 -20.02
C LEU A 352 -5.81 -13.20 -20.75
N LEU A 353 -5.05 -13.98 -19.99
CA LEU A 353 -4.38 -15.20 -20.44
C LEU A 353 -5.13 -16.40 -19.86
N GLU A 354 -5.60 -17.30 -20.73
CA GLU A 354 -6.08 -18.63 -20.36
C GLU A 354 -5.05 -19.68 -20.80
N ARG A 355 -4.44 -20.37 -19.83
CA ARG A 355 -3.42 -21.39 -20.11
C ARG A 355 -4.05 -22.63 -20.74
N SER A 356 -3.32 -23.20 -21.70
CA SER A 356 -3.67 -24.43 -22.41
C SER A 356 -3.17 -25.71 -21.74
#